data_AF-A0A9W9Z9A8-F1
#
_entry.id   AF-A0A9W9Z9A8-F1
#
_cell.length_a   1.000
_cell.length_b   1.000
_cell.length_c   1.000
_cell.angle_alpha   90.00
_cell.angle_beta   90.00
_cell.angle_gamma   90.00
#
_symmetry.space_group_name_H-M   'P 1'
#
loop_
_entity.id
_entity.type
_entity.pdbx_description
1 polymer ?
#
loop_
_entity_poly.entity_id
_entity_poly.type
_entity_poly.pdbx_seq_one_letter_code
_entity_poly.pdbx_strand_id
1 'polypeptide(L)'
;MLGGLKPLMELAIGDSDHPQCSTHAAKTLVMLGFLDTTIPVAIKSLGYKNGDRVSISINGKEHCTNKPGINIVVMDFMTFQVTEAVSFDTGHDKEASEQLVEYKAKSCLKDIGIEDYNFKTGELWTYCGYKKRDGAVKVALCQGFDAVELATALNLGYYANEQVQGYILLPLIDLLMSTPASLAISKVSELELLTVLARHDHHKEGWCINLV
;
A
#
# COMPACT_ATOMS: atom_id res chain seq x y z
N MET A 1 21.33 -26.58 17.10
CA MET A 1 20.75 -25.26 16.78
C MET A 1 19.64 -25.46 15.76
N LEU A 2 18.38 -25.56 16.20
CA LEU A 2 17.21 -25.53 15.31
C LEU A 2 16.83 -24.05 15.14
N GLY A 3 17.61 -23.32 14.35
CA GLY A 3 17.32 -21.93 13.98
C GLY A 3 16.78 -21.88 12.54
N GLY A 4 15.89 -20.94 12.25
CA GLY A 4 15.35 -20.69 10.90
C GLY A 4 13.82 -20.75 10.83
N LEU A 5 13.28 -20.96 9.62
CA LEU A 5 11.83 -21.06 9.35
C LEU A 5 11.18 -22.35 9.90
N LYS A 6 11.97 -23.41 10.11
CA LYS A 6 11.49 -24.73 10.49
C LYS A 6 10.70 -24.75 11.82
N PRO A 7 11.18 -24.14 12.92
CA PRO A 7 10.39 -24.03 14.16
C PRO A 7 9.08 -23.25 13.97
N LEU A 8 9.09 -22.21 13.12
CA LEU A 8 7.91 -21.43 12.78
C LEU A 8 6.88 -22.27 12.01
N MET A 9 7.31 -23.10 11.05
CA MET A 9 6.45 -24.04 10.33
C MET A 9 5.87 -25.12 11.25
N GLU A 10 6.68 -25.67 12.14
CA GLU A 10 6.24 -26.66 13.13
C GLU A 10 5.22 -26.04 14.11
N LEU A 11 5.41 -24.79 14.53
CA LEU A 11 4.43 -24.05 15.34
C LEU A 11 3.13 -23.73 14.57
N ALA A 12 3.23 -23.37 13.29
CA ALA A 12 2.09 -22.99 12.48
C ALA A 12 1.18 -24.17 12.10
N ILE A 13 1.77 -25.35 11.90
CA ILE A 13 1.09 -26.55 11.41
C ILE A 13 0.82 -27.56 12.54
N GLY A 14 1.59 -27.49 13.63
CA GLY A 14 1.47 -28.39 14.77
C GLY A 14 0.27 -28.06 15.67
N ASP A 15 -0.30 -29.10 16.25
CA ASP A 15 -1.28 -28.98 17.33
C ASP A 15 -0.59 -28.35 18.54
N SER A 16 -1.00 -27.12 18.88
CA SER A 16 -0.50 -26.42 20.06
C SER A 16 -1.61 -26.27 21.09
N ASP A 17 -1.24 -26.40 22.37
CA ASP A 17 -2.15 -26.13 23.50
C ASP A 17 -2.63 -24.66 23.53
N HIS A 18 -2.02 -23.80 22.72
CA HIS A 18 -2.29 -22.37 22.60
C HIS A 18 -2.56 -22.01 21.13
N PRO A 19 -3.80 -22.16 20.63
CA PRO A 19 -4.16 -21.99 19.21
C PRO A 19 -3.74 -20.63 18.61
N GLN A 20 -3.59 -19.63 19.47
CA GLN A 20 -3.10 -18.31 19.09
C GLN A 20 -1.65 -18.35 18.61
N CYS A 21 -0.76 -19.14 19.22
CA CYS A 21 0.63 -19.26 18.83
C CYS A 21 0.77 -19.86 17.42
N SER A 22 -0.01 -20.89 17.10
CA SER A 22 -0.06 -21.48 15.75
C SER A 22 -0.58 -20.49 14.72
N THR A 23 -1.63 -19.73 15.07
CA THR A 23 -2.19 -18.69 14.20
C THR A 23 -1.18 -17.57 13.92
N HIS A 24 -0.43 -17.12 14.92
CA HIS A 24 0.60 -16.09 14.74
C HIS A 24 1.79 -16.62 13.94
N ALA A 25 2.23 -17.85 14.20
CA ALA A 25 3.30 -18.48 13.43
C ALA A 25 2.92 -18.63 11.95
N ALA A 26 1.68 -19.03 11.66
CA ALA A 26 1.15 -19.09 10.30
C ALA A 26 1.14 -17.71 9.64
N LYS A 27 0.68 -16.67 10.34
CA LYS A 27 0.70 -15.29 9.83
C LYS A 27 2.13 -14.80 9.56
N THR A 28 3.07 -15.06 10.47
CA THR A 28 4.47 -14.69 10.29
C THR A 28 5.07 -15.39 9.07
N LEU A 29 4.81 -16.69 8.87
CA LEU A 29 5.26 -17.41 7.66
C LEU A 29 4.66 -16.83 6.39
N VAL A 30 3.37 -16.50 6.41
CA VAL A 30 2.70 -15.84 5.28
C VAL A 30 3.37 -14.49 4.97
N MET A 31 3.66 -13.68 6.00
CA MET A 31 4.35 -12.40 5.84
C MET A 31 5.78 -12.56 5.32
N LEU A 32 6.52 -13.57 5.80
CA LEU A 32 7.86 -13.90 5.30
C LEU A 32 7.83 -14.36 3.84
N GLY A 33 6.77 -15.04 3.41
CA GLY A 33 6.56 -15.44 2.02
C GLY A 33 6.40 -14.26 1.05
N PHE A 34 6.08 -13.07 1.55
CA PHE A 34 5.94 -11.86 0.74
C PHE A 34 7.21 -11.00 0.64
N LEU A 35 8.29 -11.35 1.36
CA LEU A 35 9.52 -10.54 1.41
C LEU A 35 10.13 -10.26 0.02
N ASP A 36 10.03 -11.23 -0.88
CA ASP A 36 10.55 -11.12 -2.25
C ASP A 36 9.44 -10.90 -3.29
N THR A 37 8.18 -10.71 -2.87
CA THR A 37 7.08 -10.55 -3.82
C THR A 37 6.99 -9.10 -4.30
N THR A 38 7.06 -8.93 -5.62
CA THR A 38 6.87 -7.65 -6.28
C THR A 38 5.63 -7.67 -7.15
N ILE A 39 4.83 -6.61 -7.10
CA ILE A 39 3.68 -6.42 -7.99
C ILE A 39 4.12 -5.49 -9.13
N PRO A 40 4.30 -5.98 -10.36
CA PRO A 40 4.55 -5.11 -11.50
C PRO A 40 3.35 -4.19 -11.77
N VAL A 41 3.66 -2.91 -11.99
CA VAL A 41 2.72 -1.85 -12.34
C VAL A 41 3.20 -1.18 -13.60
N ALA A 42 2.32 -1.05 -14.60
CA ALA A 42 2.59 -0.27 -15.79
C ALA A 42 1.46 0.74 -16.02
N ILE A 43 1.85 2.02 -16.13
CA ILE A 43 0.95 3.16 -16.34
C ILE A 43 1.36 3.83 -17.64
N LYS A 44 0.38 4.14 -18.49
CA LYS A 44 0.60 4.90 -19.73
C LYS A 44 -0.38 6.05 -19.79
N SER A 45 0.14 7.22 -20.14
CA SER A 45 -0.63 8.41 -20.49
C SER A 45 -0.18 8.84 -21.88
N LEU A 46 -1.06 8.70 -22.87
CA LEU A 46 -0.76 8.99 -24.27
C LEU A 46 -1.60 10.20 -24.70
N GLY A 47 -0.94 11.27 -25.12
CA GLY A 47 -1.62 12.47 -25.60
C GLY A 47 -2.26 12.28 -26.97
N TYR A 48 -2.90 13.34 -27.47
CA TYR A 48 -3.71 13.32 -28.70
C TYR A 48 -3.01 12.66 -29.92
N LYS A 49 -1.74 12.99 -30.16
CA LYS A 49 -0.97 12.43 -31.30
C LYS A 49 -0.71 10.92 -31.20
N ASN A 50 -0.83 10.36 -29.99
CA ASN A 50 -0.56 8.96 -29.67
C ASN A 50 -1.85 8.19 -29.35
N GLY A 51 -3.01 8.72 -29.76
CA GLY A 51 -4.30 8.03 -29.68
C GLY A 51 -5.14 8.33 -28.44
N ASP A 52 -4.76 9.34 -27.65
CA ASP A 52 -5.52 9.85 -26.49
C ASP A 52 -5.99 8.73 -25.56
N ARG A 53 -5.02 8.04 -24.96
CA ARG A 53 -5.26 6.80 -24.22
C ARG A 53 -4.55 6.79 -22.88
N VAL A 54 -5.29 6.36 -21.88
CA VAL A 54 -4.81 6.07 -20.53
C VAL A 54 -4.89 4.56 -20.27
N SER A 55 -3.87 4.02 -19.61
CA SER A 55 -3.81 2.62 -19.19
C SER A 55 -3.14 2.54 -17.83
N ILE A 56 -3.70 1.73 -16.94
CA ILE A 56 -3.15 1.40 -15.63
C ILE A 56 -3.31 -0.10 -15.48
N SER A 57 -2.19 -0.80 -15.58
CA SER A 57 -2.14 -2.24 -15.43
C SER A 57 -1.36 -2.64 -14.19
N ILE A 58 -1.91 -3.59 -13.45
CA ILE A 58 -1.33 -4.15 -12.22
C ILE A 58 -1.28 -5.67 -12.44
N ASN A 59 -0.11 -6.29 -12.22
CA ASN A 59 0.10 -7.70 -12.54
C ASN A 59 -0.25 -8.07 -14.00
N GLY A 60 -0.01 -7.14 -14.93
CA GLY A 60 -0.32 -7.32 -16.36
C GLY A 60 -1.81 -7.28 -16.71
N LYS A 61 -2.70 -7.06 -15.74
CA LYS A 61 -4.14 -6.89 -15.95
C LYS A 61 -4.50 -5.41 -16.02
N GLU A 62 -5.26 -5.01 -17.03
CA GLU A 62 -5.76 -3.64 -17.17
C GLU A 62 -6.88 -3.35 -16.17
N HIS A 63 -6.80 -2.20 -15.50
CA HIS A 63 -7.78 -1.74 -14.51
C HIS A 63 -8.29 -0.32 -14.80
N CYS A 64 -7.66 0.42 -15.71
CA CYS A 64 -8.08 1.77 -16.03
C CYS A 64 -9.38 1.79 -16.83
N THR A 65 -10.23 2.79 -16.57
CA THR A 65 -11.46 3.03 -17.32
C THR A 65 -11.21 3.74 -18.65
N ASN A 66 -9.99 4.24 -18.88
CA ASN A 66 -9.58 4.98 -20.08
C ASN A 66 -10.55 6.15 -20.39
N LYS A 67 -10.81 6.98 -19.38
CA LYS A 67 -11.67 8.17 -19.51
C LYS A 67 -10.85 9.46 -19.46
N PRO A 68 -11.37 10.58 -20.00
CA PRO A 68 -10.71 11.87 -19.90
C PRO A 68 -10.43 12.30 -18.45
N GLY A 69 -9.35 13.05 -18.26
CA GLY A 69 -8.92 13.57 -16.97
C GLY A 69 -8.15 12.58 -16.10
N ILE A 70 -8.29 12.73 -14.79
CA ILE A 70 -7.50 12.03 -13.79
C ILE A 70 -8.07 10.62 -13.55
N ASN A 71 -7.29 9.59 -13.85
CA ASN A 71 -7.67 8.19 -13.62
C ASN A 71 -6.92 7.64 -12.41
N ILE A 72 -7.64 7.02 -11.48
CA ILE A 72 -7.11 6.50 -10.21
C ILE A 72 -7.48 5.03 -10.08
N VAL A 73 -6.50 4.20 -9.73
CA VAL A 73 -6.67 2.79 -9.36
C VAL A 73 -6.09 2.58 -7.97
N VAL A 74 -6.89 1.98 -7.08
CA VAL A 74 -6.50 1.68 -5.70
C VAL A 74 -6.45 0.18 -5.51
N MET A 75 -5.38 -0.29 -4.89
CA MET A 75 -5.16 -1.70 -4.58
C MET A 75 -4.98 -1.88 -3.08
N ASP A 76 -5.68 -2.86 -2.53
CA ASP A 76 -5.46 -3.31 -1.16
C ASP A 76 -4.27 -4.29 -1.15
N PHE A 77 -3.24 -3.95 -0.38
CA PHE A 77 -2.00 -4.74 -0.31
C PHE A 77 -2.09 -6.01 0.55
N MET A 78 -3.19 -6.21 1.28
CA MET A 78 -3.42 -7.44 2.05
C MET A 78 -4.11 -8.51 1.22
N THR A 79 -5.07 -8.08 0.40
CA THR A 79 -5.90 -8.96 -0.44
C THR A 79 -5.37 -9.08 -1.86
N PHE A 80 -4.49 -8.16 -2.27
CA PHE A 80 -4.01 -7.99 -3.63
C PHE A 80 -5.12 -7.74 -4.66
N GLN A 81 -6.24 -7.20 -4.20
CA GLN A 81 -7.35 -6.85 -5.06
C GLN A 81 -7.37 -5.36 -5.33
N VAL A 82 -7.71 -5.02 -6.57
CA VAL A 82 -8.08 -3.65 -6.91
C VAL A 82 -9.44 -3.39 -6.28
N THR A 83 -9.47 -2.45 -5.33
CA THR A 83 -10.68 -2.07 -4.61
C THR A 83 -11.43 -0.97 -5.35
N GLU A 84 -10.71 -0.10 -6.05
CA GLU A 84 -11.30 1.06 -6.72
C GLU A 84 -10.61 1.34 -8.07
N ALA A 85 -11.42 1.75 -9.04
CA ALA A 85 -10.97 2.23 -10.34
C ALA A 85 -11.93 3.35 -10.78
N VAL A 86 -11.48 4.60 -10.66
CA VAL A 86 -12.30 5.79 -10.85
C VAL A 86 -11.62 6.78 -11.79
N SER A 87 -12.40 7.70 -12.35
CA SER A 87 -11.92 8.74 -13.26
C SER A 87 -12.64 10.05 -12.99
N PHE A 88 -11.90 11.16 -12.97
CA PHE A 88 -12.41 12.51 -12.74
C PHE A 88 -12.03 13.40 -13.91
N ASP A 89 -13.02 13.85 -14.69
CA ASP A 89 -12.79 14.74 -15.84
C ASP A 89 -12.60 16.19 -15.39
N THR A 90 -11.48 16.46 -14.74
CA THR A 90 -11.14 17.79 -14.22
C THR A 90 -10.88 18.84 -15.29
N GLY A 91 -10.81 18.43 -16.57
CA GLY A 91 -10.64 19.33 -17.71
C GLY A 91 -11.95 19.92 -18.22
N HIS A 92 -13.05 19.16 -18.15
CA HIS A 92 -14.34 19.57 -18.73
C HIS A 92 -15.45 19.73 -17.68
N ASP A 93 -15.34 19.05 -16.54
CA ASP A 93 -16.32 19.10 -15.47
C ASP A 93 -15.75 19.84 -14.25
N LYS A 94 -16.37 20.97 -13.91
CA LYS A 94 -15.98 21.78 -12.75
C LYS A 94 -16.26 21.06 -11.43
N GLU A 95 -17.34 20.28 -11.37
CA GLU A 95 -17.69 19.50 -10.19
C GLU A 95 -16.75 18.31 -9.99
N ALA A 96 -16.17 17.76 -11.07
CA ALA A 96 -15.20 16.67 -10.98
C ALA A 96 -13.94 17.05 -10.19
N SER A 97 -13.56 18.33 -10.17
CA SER A 97 -12.45 18.81 -9.32
C SER A 97 -12.83 18.80 -7.84
N GLU A 98 -14.05 19.21 -7.51
CA GLU A 98 -14.59 19.17 -6.14
C GLU A 98 -14.77 17.73 -5.68
N GLN A 99 -15.32 16.86 -6.54
CA GLN A 99 -15.46 15.43 -6.28
C GLN A 99 -14.11 14.74 -6.14
N LEU A 100 -13.09 15.10 -6.93
CA LEU A 100 -11.74 14.59 -6.75
C LEU A 100 -11.19 15.00 -5.39
N VAL A 101 -11.45 16.23 -4.94
CA VAL A 101 -11.05 16.71 -3.61
C VAL A 101 -11.87 16.05 -2.50
N GLU A 102 -13.16 15.75 -2.70
CA GLU A 102 -14.03 15.08 -1.70
C GLU A 102 -13.77 13.58 -1.60
N TYR A 103 -13.60 12.91 -2.74
CA TYR A 103 -13.02 11.57 -2.85
C TYR A 103 -11.68 11.51 -2.10
N LYS A 104 -10.99 12.66 -2.05
CA LYS A 104 -9.75 12.92 -1.31
C LYS A 104 -9.91 13.70 0.01
N ALA A 105 -11.12 13.92 0.55
CA ALA A 105 -11.29 14.55 1.87
C ALA A 105 -10.83 13.64 3.01
N LYS A 106 -10.28 12.46 2.67
CA LYS A 106 -9.43 11.62 3.51
C LYS A 106 -7.94 11.56 3.10
N SER A 107 -7.50 12.08 1.96
CA SER A 107 -6.09 12.08 1.50
C SER A 107 -5.82 13.10 0.38
N CYS A 108 -5.28 14.28 0.72
CA CYS A 108 -4.75 15.26 -0.24
C CYS A 108 -3.70 14.63 -1.17
N LEU A 109 -3.44 15.20 -2.36
CA LEU A 109 -2.30 14.81 -3.22
C LEU A 109 -0.97 14.79 -2.43
N LYS A 110 -0.83 15.70 -1.46
CA LYS A 110 0.30 15.73 -0.52
C LYS A 110 0.36 14.50 0.38
N ASP A 111 -0.78 14.03 0.88
CA ASP A 111 -0.88 12.88 1.78
C ASP A 111 -0.51 11.56 1.08
N ILE A 112 -0.56 11.55 -0.26
CA ILE A 112 -0.08 10.44 -1.08
C ILE A 112 1.31 10.71 -1.68
N GLY A 113 2.03 11.75 -1.26
CA GLY A 113 3.43 12.01 -1.63
C GLY A 113 3.64 12.90 -2.86
N ILE A 114 2.59 13.59 -3.32
CA ILE A 114 2.64 14.59 -4.39
C ILE A 114 2.54 15.97 -3.74
N GLU A 115 3.69 16.49 -3.29
CA GLU A 115 3.76 17.69 -2.45
C GLU A 115 3.69 19.00 -3.25
N ASP A 116 4.31 19.04 -4.45
CA ASP A 116 4.41 20.22 -5.31
C ASP A 116 3.87 19.92 -6.71
N TYR A 117 2.54 19.97 -6.86
CA TYR A 117 1.90 19.81 -8.17
C TYR A 117 1.62 21.18 -8.81
N ASN A 118 2.06 21.35 -10.06
CA ASN A 118 1.73 22.49 -10.91
C ASN A 118 1.34 21.97 -12.30
N PHE A 119 0.14 21.42 -12.40
CA PHE A 119 -0.37 20.84 -13.63
C PHE A 119 -0.47 21.89 -14.73
N LYS A 120 0.28 21.71 -15.82
CA LYS A 120 0.15 22.54 -17.01
C LYS A 120 -0.89 21.94 -17.95
N THR A 121 -1.60 22.80 -18.68
CA THR A 121 -2.55 22.34 -19.70
C THR A 121 -1.84 21.45 -20.73
N GLY A 122 -2.35 20.23 -20.92
CA GLY A 122 -1.81 19.24 -21.85
C GLY A 122 -0.57 18.49 -21.34
N GLU A 123 -0.16 18.70 -20.08
CA GLU A 123 0.91 17.93 -19.45
C GLU A 123 0.36 16.62 -18.89
N LEU A 124 0.97 15.52 -19.30
CA LEU A 124 0.62 14.17 -18.91
C LEU A 124 1.46 13.76 -17.70
N TRP A 125 0.83 13.09 -16.75
CA TRP A 125 1.49 12.62 -15.52
C TRP A 125 1.12 11.16 -15.23
N THR A 126 2.10 10.40 -14.76
CA THR A 126 1.90 9.03 -14.26
C THR A 126 2.57 8.90 -12.89
N TYR A 127 1.84 8.40 -11.90
CA TYR A 127 2.27 8.28 -10.51
C TYR A 127 1.99 6.89 -9.95
N CYS A 128 2.95 6.33 -9.23
CA CYS A 128 2.80 5.11 -8.45
C CYS A 128 3.36 5.31 -7.05
N GLY A 129 2.58 4.97 -6.04
CA GLY A 129 2.98 5.08 -4.64
C GLY A 129 2.04 4.35 -3.70
N TYR A 130 2.34 4.43 -2.41
CA TYR A 130 1.47 3.86 -1.37
C TYR A 130 1.47 4.73 -0.12
N LYS A 131 0.37 4.65 0.62
CA LYS A 131 0.22 5.37 1.89
C LYS A 131 0.91 4.58 3.01
N LYS A 132 1.54 5.32 3.93
CA LYS A 132 2.07 4.80 5.20
C LYS A 132 1.38 5.52 6.36
N ARG A 133 1.61 5.05 7.59
CA ARG A 133 1.00 5.63 8.80
C ARG A 133 1.26 7.14 8.92
N ASP A 134 2.50 7.55 8.67
CA ASP A 134 2.97 8.94 8.84
C ASP A 134 3.29 9.62 7.50
N GLY A 135 2.49 9.36 6.46
CA GLY A 135 2.60 10.02 5.15
C GLY A 135 2.48 9.05 3.98
N ALA A 136 3.33 9.21 2.97
CA ALA A 136 3.34 8.34 1.81
C ALA A 136 4.74 8.03 1.31
N VAL A 137 4.81 7.02 0.47
CA VAL A 137 6.01 6.65 -0.29
C VAL A 137 5.70 6.78 -1.77
N LYS A 138 6.41 7.69 -2.42
CA LYS A 138 6.43 7.80 -3.87
C LYS A 138 7.39 6.75 -4.41
N VAL A 139 6.86 5.80 -5.18
CA VAL A 139 7.67 4.80 -5.87
C VAL A 139 8.21 5.38 -7.17
N ALA A 140 7.34 6.01 -7.97
CA ALA A 140 7.73 6.65 -9.21
C ALA A 140 6.74 7.72 -9.66
N LEU A 141 7.26 8.71 -10.38
CA LEU A 141 6.49 9.78 -11.00
C LEU A 141 7.18 10.14 -12.33
N CYS A 142 6.41 10.17 -13.41
CA CYS A 142 6.87 10.61 -14.73
C CYS A 142 5.90 11.65 -15.29
N GLN A 143 6.43 12.60 -16.07
CA GLN A 143 5.71 13.74 -16.61
C GLN A 143 6.19 14.06 -18.03
N GLY A 144 5.33 14.63 -18.87
CA GLY A 144 5.63 14.95 -20.27
C GLY A 144 4.42 15.52 -21.01
N PHE A 145 4.46 15.60 -22.34
CA PHE A 145 3.39 16.24 -23.14
C PHE A 145 2.84 15.35 -24.27
N ASP A 146 3.67 14.53 -24.92
CA ASP A 146 3.21 13.69 -26.03
C ASP A 146 2.82 12.27 -25.58
N ALA A 147 3.67 11.64 -24.77
CA ALA A 147 3.44 10.34 -24.17
C ALA A 147 4.30 10.19 -22.91
N VAL A 148 3.74 9.60 -21.87
CA VAL A 148 4.42 9.27 -20.63
C VAL A 148 4.10 7.82 -20.28
N GLU A 149 5.14 7.01 -20.16
CA GLU A 149 5.01 5.62 -19.73
C GLU A 149 5.84 5.41 -18.47
N LEU A 150 5.24 4.74 -17.50
CA LEU A 150 5.87 4.34 -16.25
C LEU A 150 5.74 2.82 -16.11
N ALA A 151 6.87 2.12 -16.05
CA ALA A 151 6.93 0.72 -15.65
C ALA A 151 7.71 0.61 -14.35
N THR A 152 7.08 0.10 -13.30
CA THR A 152 7.67 -0.03 -11.96
C THR A 152 7.14 -1.28 -11.27
N ALA A 153 7.59 -1.54 -10.06
CA ALA A 153 7.04 -2.60 -9.22
C ALA A 153 6.89 -2.15 -7.77
N LEU A 154 5.80 -2.55 -7.14
CA LEU A 154 5.57 -2.37 -5.71
C LEU A 154 6.18 -3.55 -4.96
N ASN A 155 7.18 -3.27 -4.12
CA ASN A 155 7.82 -4.30 -3.30
C ASN A 155 6.97 -4.54 -2.03
N LEU A 156 6.32 -5.70 -1.97
CA LEU A 156 5.46 -6.06 -0.84
C LEU A 156 6.25 -6.37 0.42
N GLY A 157 7.47 -6.88 0.30
CA GLY A 157 8.35 -7.12 1.43
C GLY A 157 8.66 -5.82 2.17
N TYR A 158 8.93 -4.74 1.46
CA TYR A 158 9.16 -3.43 2.07
C TYR A 158 7.92 -2.95 2.83
N TYR A 159 6.74 -3.02 2.20
CA TYR A 159 5.49 -2.63 2.86
C TYR A 159 5.19 -3.51 4.08
N ALA A 160 5.20 -4.83 3.93
CA ALA A 160 4.92 -5.78 5.01
C ALA A 160 5.89 -5.59 6.18
N ASN A 161 7.18 -5.38 5.91
CA ASN A 161 8.16 -5.11 6.95
C ASN A 161 7.88 -3.81 7.70
N GLU A 162 7.55 -2.72 7.01
CA GLU A 162 7.18 -1.46 7.68
C GLU A 162 5.92 -1.64 8.55
N GLN A 163 4.91 -2.38 8.07
CA GLN A 163 3.71 -2.66 8.87
C GLN A 163 4.03 -3.51 10.10
N VAL A 164 4.82 -4.57 9.96
CA VAL A 164 5.24 -5.42 11.09
C VAL A 164 6.06 -4.61 12.09
N GLN A 165 6.99 -3.79 11.61
CA GLN A 165 7.81 -2.96 12.48
C GLN A 165 6.96 -1.93 13.22
N GLY A 166 6.12 -1.18 12.52
CA GLY A 166 5.34 -0.08 13.09
C GLY A 166 4.20 -0.53 14.01
N TYR A 167 3.51 -1.62 13.68
CA TYR A 167 2.33 -2.05 14.42
C TYR A 167 2.59 -3.16 15.44
N ILE A 168 3.69 -3.92 15.30
CA ILE A 168 3.98 -5.07 16.16
C ILE A 168 5.30 -4.87 16.89
N LEU A 169 6.41 -4.72 16.17
CA LEU A 169 7.74 -4.79 16.79
C LEU A 169 8.07 -3.56 17.64
N LEU A 170 7.84 -2.34 17.16
CA LEU A 170 8.13 -1.13 17.91
C LEU A 170 7.27 -1.03 19.20
N PRO A 171 5.94 -1.23 19.15
CA PRO A 171 5.14 -1.26 20.38
C PRO A 171 5.56 -2.38 21.35
N LEU A 172 5.95 -3.56 20.83
CA LEU A 172 6.47 -4.65 21.66
C LEU A 172 7.78 -4.26 22.36
N ILE A 173 8.71 -3.64 21.62
CA ILE A 173 9.98 -3.17 22.18
C ILE A 173 9.72 -2.13 23.27
N ASP A 174 8.86 -1.14 23.03
CA ASP A 174 8.51 -0.12 24.01
C ASP A 174 7.93 -0.73 25.29
N LEU A 175 7.00 -1.68 25.13
CA LEU A 175 6.44 -2.42 26.24
C LEU A 175 7.51 -3.20 27.03
N LEU A 176 8.37 -3.96 26.33
CA LEU A 176 9.46 -4.73 26.93
C LEU A 176 10.45 -3.83 27.68
N MET A 177 10.73 -2.64 27.15
CA MET A 177 11.65 -1.67 27.73
C MET A 177 11.03 -0.85 28.86
N SER A 178 9.70 -0.74 28.90
CA SER A 178 8.96 -0.06 29.97
C SER A 178 8.80 -0.91 31.25
N THR A 179 9.10 -2.21 31.18
CA THR A 179 8.94 -3.13 32.31
C THR A 179 10.28 -3.36 33.04
N PRO A 180 10.38 -3.12 34.36
CA PRO A 180 11.57 -3.44 35.14
C PRO A 180 11.94 -4.94 35.03
N ALA A 181 13.23 -5.24 34.84
CA ALA A 181 13.74 -6.61 34.68
C ALA A 181 13.46 -7.55 35.88
N SER A 182 12.99 -7.00 37.00
CA SER A 182 12.68 -7.72 38.25
C SER A 182 11.25 -8.24 38.37
N LEU A 183 10.33 -7.86 37.47
CA LEU A 183 8.92 -8.26 37.56
C LEU A 183 8.62 -9.49 36.71
N ALA A 184 8.20 -10.58 37.37
CA ALA A 184 7.69 -11.80 36.73
C ALA A 184 6.24 -11.61 36.26
N ILE A 185 6.01 -10.74 35.27
CA ILE A 185 4.69 -10.58 34.66
C ILE A 185 4.61 -11.46 33.41
N SER A 186 3.51 -12.22 33.30
CA SER A 186 3.17 -13.00 32.10
C SER A 186 2.98 -12.07 30.91
N LYS A 187 4.03 -11.90 30.09
CA LYS A 187 4.04 -11.04 28.89
C LYS A 187 3.08 -11.51 27.78
N VAL A 188 2.37 -12.62 27.99
CA VAL A 188 1.46 -13.24 27.02
C VAL A 188 0.21 -12.40 26.79
N SER A 189 -0.38 -11.82 27.85
CA SER A 189 -1.63 -11.04 27.74
C SER A 189 -1.45 -9.68 27.05
N GLU A 190 -0.26 -9.08 27.16
CA GLU A 190 0.05 -7.80 26.51
C GLU A 190 0.32 -7.97 25.01
N LEU A 191 0.92 -9.10 24.62
CA LEU A 191 1.08 -9.55 23.23
C LEU A 191 -0.27 -9.77 22.52
N GLU A 192 -1.25 -10.31 23.23
CA GLU A 192 -2.61 -10.48 22.70
C GLU A 192 -3.29 -9.12 22.44
N LEU A 193 -3.08 -8.13 23.32
CA LEU A 193 -3.66 -6.79 23.18
C LEU A 193 -3.09 -6.03 21.97
N LEU A 194 -1.79 -6.12 21.73
CA LEU A 194 -1.12 -5.53 20.55
C LEU A 194 -1.65 -6.12 19.23
N THR A 195 -1.96 -7.41 19.23
CA THR A 195 -2.56 -8.10 18.09
C THR A 195 -3.95 -7.56 17.74
N VAL A 196 -4.73 -7.15 18.75
CA VAL A 196 -6.07 -6.55 18.56
C VAL A 196 -5.96 -5.12 18.03
N LEU A 197 -5.01 -4.32 18.55
CA LEU A 197 -4.79 -2.94 18.11
C LEU A 197 -4.30 -2.86 16.65
N ALA A 198 -3.39 -3.75 16.24
CA ALA A 198 -2.92 -3.85 14.86
C ALA A 198 -4.01 -4.24 13.84
N ARG A 199 -5.14 -4.80 14.28
CA ARG A 199 -6.29 -5.11 13.41
C ARG A 199 -7.23 -3.94 13.18
N HIS A 200 -7.25 -2.96 14.09
CA HIS A 200 -8.29 -1.91 14.10
C HIS A 200 -7.92 -0.65 13.30
N ASP A 201 -6.64 -0.39 13.04
CA ASP A 201 -6.22 0.78 12.23
C ASP A 201 -6.44 0.53 10.72
N HIS A 202 -7.60 1.00 10.24
CA HIS A 202 -8.06 0.99 8.85
C HIS A 202 -7.33 2.06 8.00
N HIS A 203 -6.12 1.79 7.49
CA HIS A 203 -5.60 2.49 6.29
C HIS A 203 -4.59 1.60 5.55
N LYS A 204 -5.07 0.79 4.58
CA LYS A 204 -4.31 -0.26 3.89
C LYS A 204 -4.40 -0.16 2.36
N GLU A 205 -4.18 1.04 1.83
CA GLU A 205 -4.42 1.32 0.41
C GLU A 205 -3.13 1.79 -0.31
N GLY A 206 -2.81 1.09 -1.40
CA GLY A 206 -1.81 1.50 -2.39
C GLY A 206 -2.48 2.19 -3.59
N TRP A 207 -1.82 3.21 -4.16
CA TRP A 207 -2.44 4.11 -5.13
C TRP A 207 -1.63 4.17 -6.43
N CYS A 208 -2.28 3.89 -7.55
CA CYS A 208 -1.77 4.12 -8.89
C CYS A 208 -2.61 5.22 -9.53
N ILE A 209 -1.99 6.36 -9.82
CA ILE A 209 -2.70 7.55 -10.29
C ILE A 209 -2.11 7.98 -11.63
N ASN A 210 -2.97 8.27 -12.59
CA ASN A 210 -2.64 8.93 -13.84
C ASN A 210 -3.36 10.28 -13.85
N LEU A 211 -2.63 11.37 -14.11
CA LEU A 211 -3.21 12.71 -14.18
C LEU A 211 -3.05 13.19 -15.63
N VAL A 212 -4.18 13.59 -16.24
CA VAL A 212 -4.29 14.11 -17.60
C VAL A 212 -5.01 15.44 -17.56
#